data_AF-A0A4Z1BDA4-F1
#
_entry.id   AF-A0A4Z1BDA4-F1
#
_cell.length_a   1.000
_cell.length_b   1.000
_cell.length_c   1.000
_cell.angle_alpha   90.00
_cell.angle_beta   90.00
_cell.angle_gamma   90.00
#
_symmetry.space_group_name_H-M   'P 1'
#
loop_
_entity.id
_entity.type
_entity.pdbx_description
1 polymer ?
#
loop_
_entity_poly.entity_id
_entity_poly.type
_entity_poly.pdbx_seq_one_letter_code
_entity_poly.pdbx_strand_id
1 'polypeptide(L)'
;AGKWQKACDKIKVMDKSCLTEISELMCATGGKITILKHGQQSEIGKKNVENASSFEQQIYNPVIDFDEFKDQIVQQNVDYY
;
A
#
# COMPACT_ATOMS: atom_id res chain seq x y z
N ALA A 1 -14.55 23.61 -10.26
CA ALA A 1 -13.84 22.49 -9.61
C ALA A 1 -12.54 22.24 -10.36
N GLY A 2 -11.42 22.00 -9.66
CA GLY A 2 -10.11 21.79 -10.29
C GLY A 2 -10.10 20.55 -11.19
N LYS A 3 -9.36 20.61 -12.30
CA LYS A 3 -9.05 19.42 -13.12
C LYS A 3 -7.77 18.79 -12.57
N TRP A 4 -7.67 17.46 -12.62
CA TRP A 4 -6.42 16.76 -12.31
C TRP A 4 -5.34 17.15 -13.32
N GLN A 5 -4.16 17.49 -12.81
CA GLN A 5 -2.95 17.76 -13.58
C GLN A 5 -2.07 16.52 -13.54
N LYS A 6 -1.25 16.31 -14.59
CA LYS A 6 -0.32 15.17 -14.69
C LYS A 6 -1.03 13.81 -14.56
N ALA A 7 -2.19 13.67 -15.19
CA ALA A 7 -2.80 12.36 -15.39
C ALA A 7 -1.96 11.54 -16.38
N CYS A 8 -1.93 10.22 -16.21
CA CYS A 8 -1.25 9.33 -17.13
C CYS A 8 -2.11 9.14 -18.39
N ASP A 9 -1.80 9.89 -19.45
CA ASP A 9 -2.55 9.83 -20.72
C ASP A 9 -2.18 8.65 -21.61
N LYS A 10 -1.05 7.99 -21.31
CA LYS A 10 -0.55 6.83 -22.06
C LYS A 10 -1.38 5.57 -21.80
N ILE A 11 -1.97 5.45 -20.61
CA ILE A 11 -2.75 4.28 -20.19
C ILE A 11 -4.16 4.79 -19.88
N LYS A 12 -5.13 4.29 -20.64
CA LYS A 12 -6.55 4.61 -20.46
C LYS A 12 -7.29 3.36 -20.06
N VAL A 13 -8.07 3.47 -18.99
CA VAL A 13 -9.02 2.42 -18.57
C VAL A 13 -10.41 2.99 -18.81
N MET A 14 -11.20 2.31 -19.65
CA MET A 14 -12.56 2.74 -20.00
C MET A 14 -12.60 4.21 -20.47
N ASP A 15 -11.71 4.57 -21.40
CA ASP A 15 -11.56 5.91 -22.00
C ASP A 15 -11.19 7.05 -21.02
N LYS A 16 -10.83 6.72 -19.78
CA LYS A 16 -10.37 7.70 -18.77
C LYS A 16 -8.87 7.53 -18.50
N SER A 17 -8.15 8.66 -18.44
CA SER A 17 -6.73 8.67 -18.05
C SER A 17 -6.56 8.24 -16.60
N CYS A 18 -5.58 7.39 -16.32
CA CYS A 18 -5.29 6.93 -14.97
C CYS A 18 -4.61 8.02 -14.15
N LEU A 19 -4.95 8.11 -12.86
CA LEU A 19 -4.26 8.99 -11.92
C LEU A 19 -3.19 8.20 -11.20
N THR A 20 -2.01 8.78 -11.01
CA THR A 20 -0.85 8.15 -10.36
C THR A 20 -0.32 9.08 -9.26
N GLU A 21 0.71 8.70 -8.52
CA GLU A 21 1.28 9.52 -7.44
C GLU A 21 1.79 10.90 -7.90
N ILE A 22 2.09 11.04 -9.21
CA ILE A 22 2.47 12.32 -9.82
C ILE A 22 1.27 13.23 -10.13
N SER A 23 0.04 12.71 -10.02
CA SER A 23 -1.17 13.45 -10.35
C SER A 23 -1.56 14.39 -9.20
N GLU A 24 -1.83 15.64 -9.55
CA GLU A 24 -2.07 16.72 -8.60
C GLU A 24 -3.41 17.40 -8.90
N LEU A 25 -4.19 17.72 -7.86
CA LEU A 25 -5.44 18.46 -7.99
C LEU A 25 -5.42 19.71 -7.10
N MET A 26 -5.69 20.86 -7.69
CA MET A 26 -5.79 22.13 -6.95
C MET A 26 -7.16 22.26 -6.31
N CYS A 27 -7.20 22.39 -4.98
CA CYS A 27 -8.43 22.61 -4.22
C CYS A 27 -8.92 24.06 -4.38
N ALA A 28 -10.23 24.24 -4.52
CA ALA A 28 -10.85 25.57 -4.65
C ALA A 28 -10.68 26.44 -3.39
N THR A 29 -10.58 25.81 -2.21
CA THR A 29 -10.40 26.47 -0.91
C THR A 29 -8.91 26.71 -0.58
N GLY A 30 -8.00 26.30 -1.47
CA GLY A 30 -6.55 26.34 -1.26
C GLY A 30 -5.98 24.98 -0.89
N GLY A 31 -4.74 24.73 -1.32
CA GLY A 31 -4.02 23.48 -1.10
C GLY A 31 -3.96 22.56 -2.32
N LYS A 32 -3.03 21.61 -2.25
CA LYS A 32 -2.74 20.62 -3.30
C LYS A 32 -3.14 19.24 -2.80
N ILE A 33 -4.04 18.58 -3.53
CA ILE A 33 -4.42 17.19 -3.31
C ILE A 33 -3.49 16.32 -4.16
N THR A 34 -2.89 15.31 -3.53
CA THR A 34 -1.98 14.34 -4.16
C THR A 34 -2.43 12.91 -3.87
N ILE A 35 -1.95 11.96 -4.68
CA ILE A 35 -2.22 10.54 -4.49
C ILE A 35 -1.04 9.95 -3.71
N LEU A 36 -1.30 9.45 -2.50
CA LEU A 36 -0.26 8.95 -1.60
C LEU A 36 0.27 7.58 -2.02
N LYS A 37 -0.62 6.66 -2.41
CA LYS A 37 -0.30 5.30 -2.86
C LYS A 37 -1.24 4.94 -4.02
N HIS A 38 -0.72 4.73 -5.22
CA HIS A 38 -1.50 4.28 -6.38
C HIS A 38 -1.28 2.78 -6.64
N GLY A 39 -2.38 2.07 -6.88
CA GLY A 39 -2.36 0.64 -7.18
C GLY A 39 -2.20 -0.27 -5.96
N GLN A 40 -2.08 -1.56 -6.22
CA GLN A 40 -1.79 -2.56 -5.20
C GLN A 40 -0.28 -2.55 -4.95
N GLN A 41 0.13 -2.18 -3.73
CA GLN A 41 1.49 -2.40 -3.28
C GLN A 41 1.59 -3.86 -2.85
N SER A 42 2.64 -4.57 -3.30
CA SER A 42 2.93 -5.93 -2.84
C SER A 42 3.45 -5.85 -1.40
N GLU A 43 2.54 -5.58 -0.47
CA GLU A 43 2.82 -5.71 0.94
C GLU A 43 2.77 -7.20 1.28
N ILE A 44 3.61 -7.64 2.22
CA ILE A 44 3.48 -8.97 2.82
C ILE A 44 2.07 -9.03 3.41
N GLY A 45 1.18 -9.73 2.71
CA GLY A 45 -0.20 -9.87 3.14
C GLY A 45 -0.22 -10.56 4.50
N LYS A 46 -0.99 -10.03 5.45
CA LYS A 46 -1.08 -10.57 6.81
C LYS A 46 -1.40 -12.08 6.81
N LYS A 47 -2.29 -12.51 5.90
CA LYS A 47 -2.60 -13.93 5.65
C LYS A 47 -1.39 -14.73 5.15
N ASN A 48 -0.48 -14.13 4.40
CA ASN A 48 0.74 -14.80 3.95
C ASN A 48 1.69 -15.04 5.13
N VAL A 49 1.76 -14.11 6.10
CA VAL A 49 2.54 -14.27 7.33
C VAL A 49 1.93 -15.33 8.24
N GLU A 50 0.62 -15.30 8.46
CA GLU A 50 -0.11 -16.28 9.27
C GLU A 50 0.07 -17.71 8.75
N ASN A 51 -0.01 -17.89 7.42
CA ASN A 51 0.11 -19.20 6.78
C ASN A 51 1.57 -19.64 6.52
N ALA A 52 2.56 -18.77 6.71
CA ALA A 52 3.97 -19.13 6.52
C ALA A 52 4.46 -20.04 7.66
N SER A 53 5.26 -21.06 7.33
CA SER A 53 5.89 -21.93 8.33
C SER A 53 6.98 -21.17 9.08
N SER A 54 6.84 -21.04 10.40
CA SER A 54 7.84 -20.34 11.23
C SER A 54 9.21 -21.03 11.18
N PHE A 55 9.22 -22.36 11.13
CA PHE A 55 10.45 -23.13 11.03
C PHE A 55 11.23 -22.83 9.75
N GLU A 56 10.54 -22.79 8.60
CA GLU A 56 11.19 -22.49 7.33
C GLU A 56 11.70 -21.05 7.29
N GLN A 57 10.91 -20.10 7.79
CA GLN A 57 11.28 -18.69 7.85
C GLN A 57 12.45 -18.44 8.80
N GLN A 58 12.54 -19.19 9.92
CA GLN A 58 13.67 -19.13 10.85
C GLN A 58 14.95 -19.73 10.24
N ILE A 59 14.84 -20.75 9.39
CA ILE A 59 15.99 -21.29 8.65
C ILE A 59 16.52 -20.26 7.65
N TYR A 60 15.62 -19.56 6.95
CA TYR A 60 16.01 -18.51 6.01
C TYR A 60 16.56 -17.26 6.71
N ASN A 61 16.00 -16.90 7.86
CA ASN A 61 16.41 -15.74 8.63
C ASN A 61 16.46 -16.03 10.13
N PRO A 62 17.56 -16.61 10.63
CA PRO A 62 17.70 -17.00 12.03
C PRO A 62 17.89 -15.80 12.97
N VAL A 63 18.07 -14.59 12.43
CA VAL A 63 18.27 -13.35 13.22
C VAL A 63 16.95 -12.79 13.72
N ILE A 64 15.87 -13.02 12.97
CA ILE A 64 14.53 -12.56 13.32
C ILE A 64 13.79 -13.72 13.95
N ASP A 65 13.17 -13.50 15.11
CA ASP A 65 12.19 -14.43 15.65
C ASP A 65 10.89 -14.28 14.85
N PHE A 66 10.59 -15.28 14.01
CA PHE A 66 9.43 -15.20 13.14
C PHE A 66 8.10 -15.35 13.89
N ASP A 67 8.10 -16.00 15.05
CA ASP A 67 6.90 -16.12 15.89
C ASP A 67 6.62 -14.77 16.57
N GLU A 68 7.65 -14.09 17.08
CA GLU A 68 7.50 -12.71 17.58
C GLU A 68 6.99 -11.76 16.48
N PHE A 69 7.53 -11.90 15.26
CA PHE A 69 7.09 -11.11 14.10
C PHE A 69 5.62 -11.35 13.75
N LYS A 70 5.15 -12.60 13.82
CA LYS A 70 3.73 -12.95 13.62
C LYS A 70 2.83 -12.26 14.65
N ASP A 71 3.22 -12.32 15.91
CA ASP A 71 2.44 -11.72 17.00
C ASP A 71 2.33 -10.19 16.84
N GLN A 72 3.41 -9.52 16.43
CA GLN A 72 3.40 -8.08 16.15
C GLN A 72 2.45 -7.71 14.99
N ILE A 73 2.44 -8.50 13.90
CA ILE A 73 1.54 -8.29 12.76
C ILE A 73 0.07 -8.50 13.16
N VAL A 74 -0.21 -9.47 14.03
CA VAL A 74 -1.56 -9.73 14.56
C VAL A 74 -2.01 -8.60 15.48
N GLN A 75 -1.16 -8.15 16.40
CA GLN A 75 -1.50 -7.10 17.38
C GLN A 75 -1.75 -5.74 16.72
N GLN A 76 -1.03 -5.40 15.64
CA GLN A 76 -1.33 -4.24 14.81
C GLN A 76 -2.76 -4.26 14.20
N ASN A 77 -3.48 -5.40 14.17
CA ASN A 77 -4.89 -5.41 13.76
C ASN A 77 -5.85 -4.91 14.84
N VAL A 78 -5.48 -4.95 16.12
CA VAL A 78 -6.38 -4.62 17.22
C VAL A 78 -6.49 -3.12 17.43
N ASP A 79 -5.42 -2.37 17.11
CA ASP A 79 -5.35 -0.92 17.34
C ASP A 79 -6.04 -0.07 16.24
N TYR A 80 -6.64 -0.69 15.22
CA TYR A 80 -7.28 -0.02 14.07
C TYR A 80 -8.82 -0.18 14.04
N TYR A 81 -9.45 -0.60 15.14
CA TYR A 81 -10.90 -0.63 15.33
C TYR A 81 -11.33 0.25 16.51
#